data_AF-A0AAV5JFE5-F1
#
_entry.id   AF-A0AAV5JFE5-F1
#
_cell.length_a   1.000
_cell.length_b   1.000
_cell.length_c   1.000
_cell.angle_alpha   90.00
_cell.angle_beta   90.00
_cell.angle_gamma   90.00
#
_symmetry.space_group_name_H-M   'P 1'
#
loop_
_entity.id
_entity.type
_entity.pdbx_description
1 polymer ?
#
loop_
_entity_poly.entity_id
_entity_poly.type
_entity_poly.pdbx_seq_one_letter_code
_entity_poly.pdbx_strand_id
1 'polypeptide(L)'
;MKEGQGWESPREPYEVKAWISAMTGDGKLLLSHTEEPYFFTFGKSEVPKGLEMGIGTMAHEEKAVIYVTSQYLTESPLMPVVEGHEEVQFEVELVHFIQVRDMLGDGRLIKRRLRDGKGEFPMDCPLHDSLLRAHYKGSLLNEEKTVFYDTRVDNNGDPLEFCSGEGLVPEGFEMCVRLMLPEEIALVTCPPDYAYDKFPRPTNVPEGAHVQWEIELLGFEMPKDWTGMTFQGIMDEAEKIRVTGNRLFKEGKFELAKAKYEKVLREFNHVNPQTDEDGKVFSDTRNLLHLNVAACLLKLGECRKSIEACNKVLDANPAHVKGLYRRGMAYLAAGDFEEARNDFEMMIKTDKLSEPDAMAALTKLKRMEQEAEKKVRKQFKGLFDKKPGEIAEVKTEDNSGDQTQGQITEKQMSDVQESSDCNESEGSLDGAAHAPQMGWFYHFWSSGRRLFSAQGLQKSTILFLLVAAISIVILQLTNTMPAVAA
;
A
#
# COMPACT_ATOMS: atom_id res chain seq x y z
N MET A 1 35.00 -36.75 -0.03
CA MET A 1 33.86 -35.84 0.15
C MET A 1 33.30 -35.96 1.54
N LYS A 2 32.77 -34.86 2.07
CA LYS A 2 32.14 -34.75 3.38
C LYS A 2 30.70 -34.32 3.14
N GLU A 3 29.73 -35.04 3.69
CA GLU A 3 28.33 -34.63 3.66
C GLU A 3 28.13 -33.34 4.47
N GLY A 4 27.27 -32.46 3.97
CA GLY A 4 26.87 -31.25 4.68
C GLY A 4 25.87 -31.53 5.80
N GLN A 5 25.47 -30.46 6.48
CA GLN A 5 24.48 -30.46 7.53
C GLN A 5 23.23 -29.68 7.09
N GLY A 6 22.06 -30.15 7.50
CA GLY A 6 20.79 -29.50 7.15
C GLY A 6 20.29 -29.88 5.75
N TRP A 7 19.20 -29.23 5.34
CA TRP A 7 18.49 -29.50 4.08
C TRP A 7 18.41 -28.28 3.15
N GLU A 8 18.80 -27.09 3.64
CA GLU A 8 18.76 -25.87 2.85
C GLU A 8 20.02 -25.77 1.98
N SER A 9 19.84 -25.33 0.74
CA SER A 9 20.91 -25.05 -0.21
C SER A 9 20.85 -23.59 -0.68
N PRO A 10 21.99 -23.02 -1.12
CA PRO A 10 22.05 -21.64 -1.57
C PRO A 10 21.28 -21.45 -2.88
N ARG A 11 20.64 -20.29 -3.00
CA ARG A 11 19.83 -19.89 -4.17
C ARG A 11 19.83 -18.38 -4.29
N GLU A 12 19.48 -17.83 -5.45
CA GLU A 12 19.40 -16.38 -5.62
C GLU A 12 18.39 -15.76 -4.63
N PRO A 13 18.73 -14.64 -3.94
CA PRO A 13 19.97 -13.85 -4.00
C PRO A 13 20.92 -14.07 -2.81
N TYR A 14 21.12 -15.32 -2.36
CA TYR A 14 21.91 -15.64 -1.16
C TYR A 14 23.37 -15.27 -1.34
N GLU A 15 23.97 -14.82 -0.23
CA GLU A 15 25.40 -14.52 -0.14
C GLU A 15 26.13 -15.78 0.32
N VAL A 16 27.10 -16.27 -0.45
CA VAL A 16 27.76 -17.55 -0.25
C VAL A 16 29.22 -17.36 0.04
N LYS A 17 29.72 -18.13 1.00
CA LYS A 17 31.13 -18.22 1.34
C LYS A 17 31.60 -19.65 1.11
N ALA A 18 32.50 -19.86 0.15
CA ALA A 18 32.99 -21.18 -0.20
C ALA A 18 34.49 -21.16 -0.47
N TRP A 19 35.17 -22.23 -0.09
CA TRP A 19 36.50 -22.48 -0.60
C TRP A 19 36.41 -23.16 -1.95
N ILE A 20 37.20 -22.69 -2.92
CA ILE A 20 37.13 -23.17 -4.29
C ILE A 20 38.55 -23.38 -4.81
N SER A 21 38.83 -24.57 -5.31
CA SER A 21 39.99 -24.87 -6.15
C SER A 21 39.50 -25.46 -7.47
N ALA A 22 40.26 -25.26 -8.53
CA ALA A 22 39.92 -25.71 -9.88
C ALA A 22 41.11 -26.37 -10.55
N MET A 23 40.88 -27.52 -11.18
CA MET A 23 41.86 -28.26 -11.97
C MET A 23 41.23 -28.68 -13.30
N THR A 24 42.01 -28.76 -14.36
CA THR A 24 41.57 -29.33 -15.64
C THR A 24 41.44 -30.85 -15.55
N GLY A 25 40.74 -31.48 -16.51
CA GLY A 25 40.63 -32.94 -16.59
C GLY A 25 41.98 -33.70 -16.70
N ASP A 26 43.03 -33.05 -17.19
CA ASP A 26 44.41 -33.57 -17.22
C ASP A 26 45.22 -33.28 -15.94
N GLY A 27 44.60 -32.69 -14.91
CA GLY A 27 45.19 -32.46 -13.59
C GLY A 27 46.02 -31.17 -13.47
N LYS A 28 45.93 -30.25 -14.44
CA LYS A 28 46.58 -28.94 -14.36
C LYS A 28 45.79 -28.03 -13.43
N LEU A 29 46.43 -27.50 -12.40
CA LEU A 29 45.82 -26.55 -11.48
C LEU A 29 45.52 -25.22 -12.20
N LEU A 30 44.27 -24.78 -12.16
CA LEU A 30 43.79 -23.50 -12.70
C LEU A 30 43.61 -22.46 -11.59
N LEU A 31 43.04 -22.89 -10.46
CA LEU A 31 42.78 -22.05 -9.29
C LEU A 31 43.17 -22.85 -8.04
N SER A 32 44.03 -22.29 -7.19
CA SER A 32 44.28 -22.85 -5.87
C SER A 32 43.36 -22.21 -4.84
N HIS A 33 43.15 -22.93 -3.74
CA HIS A 33 42.57 -22.38 -2.52
C HIS A 33 43.25 -21.04 -2.17
N THR A 34 42.46 -19.99 -1.98
CA THR A 34 42.92 -18.68 -1.52
C THR A 34 43.23 -18.71 -0.02
N GLU A 35 43.80 -17.64 0.55
CA GLU A 35 43.99 -17.54 2.01
C GLU A 35 42.66 -17.31 2.75
N GLU A 36 41.65 -16.80 2.05
CA GLU A 36 40.29 -16.58 2.56
C GLU A 36 39.25 -17.23 1.67
N PRO A 37 38.11 -17.71 2.21
CA PRO A 37 37.07 -18.30 1.38
C PRO A 37 36.47 -17.25 0.44
N TYR A 38 36.20 -17.65 -0.80
CA TYR A 38 35.59 -16.78 -1.80
C TYR A 38 34.16 -16.43 -1.41
N PHE A 39 33.84 -15.14 -1.43
CA PHE A 39 32.53 -14.60 -1.11
C PHE A 39 31.87 -14.08 -2.39
N PHE A 40 30.65 -14.53 -2.67
CA PHE A 40 29.92 -14.14 -3.87
C PHE A 40 28.41 -14.20 -3.66
N THR A 41 27.64 -13.52 -4.52
CA THR A 41 26.18 -13.55 -4.47
C THR A 41 25.62 -14.45 -5.56
N PHE A 42 24.74 -15.40 -5.17
CA PHE A 42 24.05 -16.26 -6.13
C PHE A 42 23.23 -15.43 -7.14
N GLY A 43 23.36 -15.76 -8.42
CA GLY A 43 22.65 -15.09 -9.52
C GLY A 43 23.34 -13.83 -10.04
N LYS A 44 24.49 -13.43 -9.46
CA LYS A 44 25.28 -12.28 -9.94
C LYS A 44 26.37 -12.63 -10.95
N SER A 45 26.43 -13.90 -11.38
CA SER A 45 27.44 -14.38 -12.35
C SER A 45 28.88 -14.13 -11.89
N GLU A 46 29.12 -14.19 -10.58
CA GLU A 46 30.45 -13.99 -9.98
C GLU A 46 31.35 -15.24 -10.11
N VAL A 47 30.73 -16.40 -10.29
CA VAL A 47 31.36 -17.70 -10.55
C VAL A 47 30.82 -18.31 -11.85
N PRO A 48 31.51 -19.28 -12.48
CA PRO A 48 30.99 -19.96 -13.67
C PRO A 48 29.60 -20.58 -13.43
N LYS A 49 28.70 -20.49 -14.41
CA LYS A 49 27.31 -20.92 -14.28
C LYS A 49 27.17 -22.37 -13.78
N GLY A 50 27.97 -23.30 -14.32
CA GLY A 50 27.94 -24.70 -13.89
C GLY A 50 28.43 -24.91 -12.47
N LEU A 51 29.40 -24.09 -12.02
CA LEU A 51 29.88 -24.11 -10.64
C LEU A 51 28.78 -23.61 -9.69
N GLU A 52 28.12 -22.50 -10.01
CA GLU A 52 27.00 -21.96 -9.23
C GLU A 52 25.86 -22.99 -9.12
N MET A 53 25.50 -23.64 -10.23
CA MET A 53 24.49 -24.71 -10.25
C MET A 53 24.86 -25.88 -9.33
N GLY A 54 26.13 -26.29 -9.34
CA GLY A 54 26.62 -27.35 -8.45
C GLY A 54 26.58 -26.92 -6.98
N ILE A 55 27.05 -25.72 -6.65
CA ILE A 55 26.99 -25.17 -5.28
C ILE A 55 25.53 -25.04 -4.81
N GLY A 56 24.59 -24.74 -5.70
CA GLY A 56 23.16 -24.68 -5.40
C GLY A 56 22.53 -26.02 -4.97
N THR A 57 23.27 -27.12 -5.09
CA THR A 57 22.86 -28.45 -4.59
C THR A 57 23.53 -28.84 -3.27
N MET A 58 24.51 -28.05 -2.81
CA MET A 58 25.29 -28.35 -1.61
C MET A 58 24.59 -27.87 -0.34
N ALA A 59 24.75 -28.63 0.74
CA ALA A 59 24.34 -28.26 2.09
C ALA A 59 25.47 -27.57 2.87
N HIS A 60 25.12 -26.96 4.01
CA HIS A 60 26.09 -26.27 4.88
C HIS A 60 27.27 -27.18 5.28
N GLU A 61 28.50 -26.69 5.18
CA GLU A 61 29.75 -27.44 5.42
C GLU A 61 30.03 -28.64 4.51
N GLU A 62 29.27 -28.81 3.42
CA GLU A 62 29.51 -29.88 2.47
C GLU A 62 30.83 -29.69 1.72
N LYS A 63 31.54 -30.79 1.46
CA LYS A 63 32.68 -30.82 0.54
C LYS A 63 32.33 -31.71 -0.65
N ALA A 64 32.35 -31.11 -1.84
CA ALA A 64 32.00 -31.76 -3.10
C ALA A 64 33.02 -31.46 -4.19
N VAL A 65 33.02 -32.28 -5.25
CA VAL A 65 33.73 -31.98 -6.49
C VAL A 65 32.67 -31.86 -7.56
N ILE A 66 32.74 -30.74 -8.26
CA ILE A 66 31.79 -30.35 -9.30
C ILE A 66 32.54 -30.35 -10.62
N TYR A 67 32.11 -31.20 -11.54
CA TYR A 67 32.63 -31.26 -12.91
C TYR A 67 31.80 -30.32 -13.78
N VAL A 68 32.45 -29.35 -14.41
CA VAL A 68 31.80 -28.34 -15.24
C VAL A 68 32.34 -28.46 -16.66
N THR A 69 31.46 -28.80 -17.60
CA THR A 69 31.80 -28.86 -19.02
C THR A 69 31.83 -27.47 -19.63
N SER A 70 32.52 -27.33 -20.76
CA SER A 70 32.68 -26.07 -21.50
C SER A 70 31.38 -25.30 -21.78
N GLN A 71 30.24 -26.01 -21.92
CA GLN A 71 28.92 -25.39 -22.10
C GLN A 71 28.47 -24.54 -20.89
N TYR A 72 28.90 -24.90 -19.68
CA TYR A 72 28.51 -24.25 -18.42
C TYR A 72 29.67 -23.51 -17.75
N LEU A 73 30.85 -23.54 -18.36
CA LEU A 73 32.03 -22.82 -17.91
C LEU A 73 31.98 -21.40 -18.49
N THR A 74 31.24 -20.50 -17.84
CA THR A 74 31.12 -19.10 -18.24
C THR A 74 32.25 -18.26 -17.64
N GLU A 75 32.64 -17.18 -18.32
CA GLU A 75 33.54 -16.18 -17.75
C GLU A 75 32.93 -15.54 -16.51
N SER A 76 33.75 -15.30 -15.49
CA SER A 76 33.34 -14.66 -14.25
C SER A 76 34.51 -13.98 -13.54
N PRO A 77 34.27 -13.11 -12.55
CA PRO A 77 35.31 -12.57 -11.66
C PRO A 77 36.23 -13.63 -11.06
N LEU A 78 35.71 -14.79 -10.65
CA LEU A 78 36.51 -15.92 -10.16
C LEU A 78 37.37 -16.56 -11.26
N MET A 79 36.84 -16.64 -12.48
CA MET A 79 37.48 -17.31 -13.62
C MET A 79 37.34 -16.48 -14.90
N PRO A 80 38.21 -15.47 -15.11
CA PRO A 80 38.06 -14.51 -16.20
C PRO A 80 38.48 -15.06 -17.57
N VAL A 81 39.23 -16.16 -17.63
CA VAL A 81 39.67 -16.79 -18.88
C VAL A 81 39.29 -18.26 -18.87
N VAL A 82 38.60 -18.70 -19.91
CA VAL A 82 38.01 -20.05 -19.98
C VAL A 82 38.46 -20.85 -21.21
N GLU A 83 39.15 -20.21 -22.16
CA GLU A 83 39.43 -20.80 -23.46
C GLU A 83 40.34 -22.05 -23.38
N GLY A 84 39.93 -23.11 -24.10
CA GLY A 84 40.73 -24.31 -24.32
C GLY A 84 40.50 -25.48 -23.35
N HIS A 85 39.50 -25.39 -22.46
CA HIS A 85 39.17 -26.46 -21.51
C HIS A 85 37.81 -27.11 -21.82
N GLU A 86 37.78 -28.40 -22.12
CA GLU A 86 36.52 -29.15 -22.33
C GLU A 86 35.77 -29.40 -21.02
N GLU A 87 36.50 -29.65 -19.94
CA GLU A 87 35.98 -29.91 -18.60
C GLU A 87 36.94 -29.37 -17.54
N VAL A 88 36.37 -28.76 -16.50
CA VAL A 88 37.08 -28.30 -15.31
C VAL A 88 36.46 -28.95 -14.08
N GLN A 89 37.33 -29.50 -13.23
CA GLN A 89 37.00 -30.08 -11.95
C GLN A 89 37.18 -29.02 -10.87
N PHE A 90 36.10 -28.65 -10.20
CA PHE A 90 36.13 -27.79 -9.03
C PHE A 90 36.04 -28.61 -7.76
N GLU A 91 36.96 -28.43 -6.82
CA GLU A 91 36.79 -28.92 -5.45
C GLU A 91 36.28 -27.76 -4.59
N VAL A 92 35.12 -27.97 -3.97
CA VAL A 92 34.39 -26.93 -3.24
C VAL A 92 34.11 -27.39 -1.82
N GLU A 93 34.38 -26.51 -0.86
CA GLU A 93 33.90 -26.61 0.51
C GLU A 93 32.98 -25.43 0.79
N LEU A 94 31.68 -25.71 0.92
CA LEU A 94 30.68 -24.69 1.22
C LEU A 94 30.75 -24.33 2.71
N VAL A 95 31.44 -23.24 3.03
CA VAL A 95 31.68 -22.82 4.42
C VAL A 95 30.38 -22.39 5.07
N HIS A 96 29.66 -21.47 4.43
CA HIS A 96 28.40 -20.94 4.93
C HIS A 96 27.66 -20.19 3.82
N PHE A 97 26.36 -20.00 3.97
CA PHE A 97 25.59 -19.08 3.14
C PHE A 97 24.57 -18.32 4.00
N ILE A 98 24.35 -17.06 3.63
CA ILE A 98 23.44 -16.14 4.30
C ILE A 98 22.17 -16.08 3.46
N GLN A 99 21.03 -16.41 4.06
CA GLN A 99 19.75 -16.16 3.42
C GLN A 99 19.56 -14.65 3.26
N VAL A 100 19.39 -14.21 2.01
CA VAL A 100 19.10 -12.83 1.66
C VAL A 100 17.69 -12.75 1.08
N ARG A 101 16.92 -11.76 1.53
CA ARG A 101 15.58 -11.48 1.04
C ARG A 101 15.46 -10.00 0.68
N ASP A 102 15.08 -9.75 -0.56
CA ASP A 102 14.60 -8.45 -1.00
C ASP A 102 13.12 -8.31 -0.61
N MET A 103 12.85 -7.33 0.25
CA MET A 103 11.53 -7.12 0.84
C MET A 103 10.59 -6.33 -0.06
N LEU A 104 11.14 -5.59 -1.04
CA LEU A 104 10.38 -4.73 -1.95
C LEU A 104 10.40 -5.25 -3.39
N GLY A 105 11.37 -6.09 -3.73
CA GLY A 105 11.61 -6.57 -5.10
C GLY A 105 12.37 -5.57 -5.97
N ASP A 106 12.89 -4.48 -5.37
CA ASP A 106 13.66 -3.42 -6.04
C ASP A 106 15.13 -3.33 -5.58
N GLY A 107 15.55 -4.26 -4.73
CA GLY A 107 16.91 -4.36 -4.19
C GLY A 107 17.25 -3.37 -3.08
N ARG A 108 16.33 -2.48 -2.65
CA ARG A 108 16.66 -1.40 -1.69
C ARG A 108 16.53 -1.82 -0.23
N LEU A 109 15.49 -2.59 0.12
CA LEU A 109 15.26 -3.09 1.48
C LEU A 109 15.64 -4.57 1.56
N ILE A 110 16.80 -4.85 2.13
CA ILE A 110 17.40 -6.18 2.15
C ILE A 110 17.47 -6.71 3.58
N LYS A 111 16.90 -7.90 3.81
CA LYS A 111 17.04 -8.67 5.04
C LYS A 111 18.05 -9.80 4.83
N ARG A 112 19.09 -9.85 5.67
CA ARG A 112 20.07 -10.94 5.72
C ARG A 112 19.91 -11.72 7.02
N ARG A 113 19.78 -13.05 6.96
CA ARG A 113 19.68 -13.89 8.16
C ARG A 113 21.08 -14.27 8.65
N LEU A 114 21.52 -13.65 9.74
CA LEU A 114 22.85 -13.90 10.33
C LEU A 114 22.87 -15.11 11.25
N ARG A 115 21.75 -15.38 11.93
CA ARG A 115 21.55 -16.55 12.79
C ARG A 115 20.13 -17.06 12.62
N ASP A 116 19.99 -18.37 12.45
CA ASP A 116 18.69 -19.01 12.37
C ASP A 116 17.91 -18.88 13.69
N GLY A 117 16.60 -18.64 13.58
CA GLY A 117 15.70 -18.75 14.72
C GLY A 117 15.18 -20.17 14.94
N LYS A 118 14.34 -20.35 15.94
CA LYS A 118 13.67 -21.61 16.28
C LYS A 118 12.23 -21.60 15.80
N GLY A 119 11.81 -22.69 15.17
CA GLY A 119 10.46 -22.89 14.67
C GLY A 119 10.43 -23.22 13.18
N GLU A 120 9.23 -23.39 12.64
CA GLU A 120 8.98 -23.66 11.24
C GLU A 120 8.51 -22.40 10.52
N PHE A 121 9.31 -21.92 9.56
CA PHE A 121 8.92 -20.82 8.69
C PHE A 121 7.92 -21.30 7.62
N PRO A 122 6.81 -20.58 7.34
CA PRO A 122 6.39 -19.30 7.92
C PRO A 122 5.38 -19.43 9.08
N MET A 123 5.11 -20.65 9.57
CA MET A 123 4.05 -20.93 10.55
C MET A 123 4.31 -20.27 11.91
N ASP A 124 5.57 -20.25 12.34
CA ASP A 124 6.00 -19.71 13.63
C ASP A 124 6.50 -18.26 13.53
N CYS A 125 6.13 -17.54 12.46
CA CYS A 125 6.42 -16.11 12.32
C CYS A 125 5.34 -15.23 12.98
N PRO A 126 5.70 -14.01 13.42
CA PRO A 126 4.74 -13.06 13.99
C PRO A 126 3.59 -12.73 13.03
N LEU A 127 2.35 -12.82 13.54
CA LEU A 127 1.16 -12.39 12.81
C LEU A 127 0.92 -10.88 12.98
N HIS A 128 -0.06 -10.37 12.24
CA HIS A 128 -0.56 -9.02 12.47
C HIS A 128 -1.18 -8.91 13.88
N ASP A 129 -0.97 -7.78 14.54
CA ASP A 129 -1.34 -7.51 15.93
C ASP A 129 -0.63 -8.36 17.01
N SER A 130 0.42 -9.11 16.65
CA SER A 130 1.28 -9.75 17.64
C SER A 130 2.05 -8.70 18.45
N LEU A 131 2.26 -8.94 19.75
CA LEU A 131 3.16 -8.16 20.58
C LEU A 131 4.56 -8.75 20.45
N LEU A 132 5.48 -8.02 19.81
CA LEU A 132 6.84 -8.47 19.54
C LEU A 132 7.80 -7.89 20.57
N ARG A 133 8.84 -8.68 20.90
CA ARG A 133 9.96 -8.25 21.74
C ARG A 133 11.25 -8.47 20.96
N ALA A 134 11.98 -7.41 20.69
CA ALA A 134 13.21 -7.48 19.90
C ALA A 134 14.31 -6.61 20.50
N HIS A 135 15.54 -7.09 20.43
CA HIS A 135 16.69 -6.22 20.54
C HIS A 135 17.11 -5.77 19.16
N TYR A 136 17.58 -4.54 19.07
CA TYR A 136 18.23 -4.08 17.86
C TYR A 136 19.37 -3.11 18.15
N LYS A 137 20.29 -3.10 17.19
CA LYS A 137 21.37 -2.13 17.08
C LYS A 137 21.27 -1.47 15.70
N GLY A 138 21.02 -0.16 15.71
CA GLY A 138 20.91 0.67 14.53
C GLY A 138 22.21 1.44 14.26
N SER A 139 22.69 1.36 13.02
CA SER A 139 23.84 2.13 12.53
C SER A 139 23.54 2.80 11.19
N LEU A 140 24.27 3.86 10.90
CA LEU A 140 24.28 4.48 9.58
C LEU A 140 25.01 3.60 8.59
N LEU A 141 24.55 3.57 7.34
CA LEU A 141 25.26 2.92 6.24
C LEU A 141 26.31 3.88 5.64
N ASN A 142 27.23 4.35 6.48
CA ASN A 142 28.38 5.15 6.11
C ASN A 142 29.68 4.33 6.29
N GLU A 143 30.83 4.89 5.88
CA GLU A 143 32.13 4.21 6.00
C GLU A 143 32.46 3.81 7.44
N GLU A 144 32.09 4.65 8.41
CA GLU A 144 32.35 4.44 9.84
C GLU A 144 31.34 3.50 10.52
N LYS A 145 30.24 3.15 9.86
CA LYS A 145 29.08 2.42 10.42
C LYS A 145 28.64 2.96 11.79
N THR A 146 28.51 4.28 11.89
CA THR A 146 28.23 4.97 13.16
C THR A 146 26.94 4.44 13.79
N VAL A 147 27.03 3.92 15.01
CA VAL A 147 25.86 3.42 15.76
C VAL A 147 25.07 4.61 16.30
N PHE A 148 23.77 4.66 16.01
CA PHE A 148 22.88 5.72 16.51
C PHE A 148 21.99 5.25 17.68
N TYR A 149 21.79 3.95 17.83
CA TYR A 149 21.01 3.37 18.94
C TYR A 149 21.30 1.89 19.11
N ASP A 150 21.41 1.41 20.35
CA ASP A 150 21.51 0.00 20.70
C ASP A 150 20.64 -0.29 21.94
N THR A 151 19.56 -1.05 21.76
CA THR A 151 18.67 -1.42 22.88
C THR A 151 19.40 -2.07 24.07
N ARG A 152 20.51 -2.78 23.84
CA ARG A 152 21.26 -3.44 24.91
C ARG A 152 22.01 -2.45 25.79
N VAL A 153 22.35 -1.29 25.24
CA VAL A 153 23.17 -0.27 25.87
C VAL A 153 22.33 0.93 26.29
N ASP A 154 21.51 1.45 25.38
CA ASP A 154 20.77 2.70 25.53
C ASP A 154 19.40 2.52 26.20
N ASN A 155 18.89 1.28 26.29
CA ASN A 155 17.61 0.96 26.90
C ASN A 155 17.74 0.09 28.16
N ASN A 156 18.83 0.25 28.94
CA ASN A 156 19.11 -0.53 30.16
C ASN A 156 19.10 -2.05 29.97
N GLY A 157 19.27 -2.55 28.74
CA GLY A 157 19.16 -3.97 28.42
C GLY A 157 17.72 -4.47 28.25
N ASP A 158 16.71 -3.61 28.36
CA ASP A 158 15.32 -3.97 28.09
C ASP A 158 15.07 -4.06 26.57
N PRO A 159 14.34 -5.08 26.09
CA PRO A 159 13.99 -5.18 24.68
C PRO A 159 13.01 -4.09 24.26
N LEU A 160 13.01 -3.77 22.97
CA LEU A 160 11.93 -3.00 22.37
C LEU A 160 10.68 -3.87 22.29
N GLU A 161 9.60 -3.42 22.92
CA GLU A 161 8.28 -4.06 22.84
C GLU A 161 7.35 -3.22 21.97
N PHE A 162 6.76 -3.84 20.95
CA PHE A 162 5.81 -3.16 20.07
C PHE A 162 4.81 -4.14 19.46
N CYS A 163 3.58 -3.66 19.21
CA CYS A 163 2.59 -4.42 18.46
C CYS A 163 2.77 -4.22 16.96
N SER A 164 2.79 -5.31 16.18
CA SER A 164 2.79 -5.22 14.72
C SER A 164 1.50 -4.56 14.21
N GLY A 165 1.60 -3.80 13.13
CA GLY A 165 0.47 -3.14 12.50
C GLY A 165 0.04 -1.83 13.15
N GLU A 166 0.75 -1.35 14.18
CA GLU A 166 0.41 -0.09 14.87
C GLU A 166 1.27 1.10 14.44
N GLY A 167 2.25 0.87 13.55
CA GLY A 167 3.19 1.90 13.10
C GLY A 167 3.98 2.51 14.25
N LEU A 168 4.45 1.66 15.16
CA LEU A 168 5.26 2.02 16.33
C LEU A 168 6.76 1.99 16.05
N VAL A 169 7.15 1.42 14.92
CA VAL A 169 8.52 1.34 14.42
C VAL A 169 8.53 1.69 12.92
N PRO A 170 9.69 1.99 12.32
CA PRO A 170 9.81 2.16 10.88
C PRO A 170 9.23 0.99 10.08
N GLU A 171 8.61 1.27 8.94
CA GLU A 171 7.94 0.26 8.11
C GLU A 171 8.90 -0.85 7.67
N GLY A 172 10.10 -0.50 7.21
CA GLY A 172 11.11 -1.48 6.82
C GLY A 172 11.60 -2.35 7.97
N PHE A 173 11.63 -1.82 9.19
CA PHE A 173 11.93 -2.59 10.40
C PHE A 173 10.82 -3.62 10.66
N GLU A 174 9.56 -3.18 10.69
CA GLU A 174 8.42 -4.06 10.95
C GLU A 174 8.29 -5.17 9.90
N MET A 175 8.42 -4.83 8.62
CA MET A 175 8.36 -5.79 7.51
C MET A 175 9.36 -6.93 7.69
N CYS A 176 10.60 -6.61 8.09
CA CYS A 176 11.65 -7.58 8.28
C CYS A 176 11.40 -8.45 9.51
N VAL A 177 11.03 -7.86 10.65
CA VAL A 177 10.81 -8.59 11.91
C VAL A 177 9.64 -9.57 11.80
N ARG A 178 8.60 -9.22 11.03
CA ARG A 178 7.48 -10.14 10.76
C ARG A 178 7.86 -11.39 9.96
N LEU A 179 9.02 -11.40 9.31
CA LEU A 179 9.57 -12.56 8.60
C LEU A 179 10.75 -13.19 9.37
N MET A 180 10.81 -12.98 10.68
CA MET A 180 11.78 -13.62 11.55
C MET A 180 11.14 -14.75 12.35
N LEU A 181 11.92 -15.76 12.67
CA LEU A 181 11.61 -16.74 13.71
C LEU A 181 12.11 -16.24 15.08
N PRO A 182 11.52 -16.69 16.21
CA PRO A 182 12.08 -16.45 17.53
C PRO A 182 13.56 -16.85 17.62
N GLU A 183 14.37 -16.07 18.31
CA GLU A 183 15.84 -16.17 18.43
C GLU A 183 16.65 -15.89 17.15
N GLU A 184 16.00 -15.58 16.03
CA GLU A 184 16.68 -15.21 14.78
C GLU A 184 17.43 -13.88 14.96
N ILE A 185 18.64 -13.79 14.39
CA ILE A 185 19.34 -12.52 14.20
C ILE A 185 19.37 -12.19 12.71
N ALA A 186 18.87 -11.02 12.36
CA ALA A 186 18.86 -10.53 10.98
C ALA A 186 19.51 -9.16 10.87
N LEU A 187 20.24 -8.94 9.78
CA LEU A 187 20.81 -7.67 9.38
C LEU A 187 19.97 -7.06 8.27
N VAL A 188 19.33 -5.94 8.55
CA VAL A 188 18.42 -5.24 7.64
C VAL A 188 19.11 -3.99 7.11
N THR A 189 19.32 -3.90 5.81
CA THR A 189 19.73 -2.67 5.12
C THR A 189 18.50 -1.98 4.59
N CYS A 190 18.24 -0.75 5.03
CA CYS A 190 16.98 -0.05 4.81
C CYS A 190 17.18 1.32 4.16
N PRO A 191 16.42 1.66 3.10
CA PRO A 191 16.43 2.98 2.50
C PRO A 191 15.68 4.00 3.38
N PRO A 192 15.97 5.29 3.26
CA PRO A 192 15.48 6.32 4.17
C PRO A 192 13.95 6.44 4.22
N ASP A 193 13.26 6.21 3.09
CA ASP A 193 11.79 6.28 2.96
C ASP A 193 11.04 5.13 3.65
N TYR A 194 11.73 4.05 4.01
CA TYR A 194 11.25 2.93 4.83
C TYR A 194 11.89 2.91 6.24
N ALA A 195 12.83 3.81 6.49
CA ALA A 195 13.45 4.07 7.78
C ALA A 195 12.85 5.32 8.44
N TYR A 196 13.59 6.42 8.48
CA TYR A 196 13.29 7.57 9.32
C TYR A 196 12.83 8.83 8.57
N ASP A 197 12.63 8.79 7.25
CA ASP A 197 12.09 9.95 6.52
C ASP A 197 10.57 10.09 6.65
N LYS A 198 9.88 8.99 6.97
CA LYS A 198 8.42 8.95 7.24
C LYS A 198 8.10 8.58 8.69
N PHE A 199 9.10 8.58 9.56
CA PHE A 199 8.99 8.16 10.95
C PHE A 199 9.77 9.12 11.86
N PRO A 200 9.40 9.30 13.15
CA PRO A 200 10.20 10.11 14.08
C PRO A 200 11.69 9.72 14.06
N ARG A 201 12.53 10.69 13.71
CA ARG A 201 13.97 10.48 13.45
C ARG A 201 14.80 10.66 14.73
N PRO A 202 15.72 9.73 15.07
CA PRO A 202 16.70 9.94 16.12
C PRO A 202 17.63 11.12 15.79
N THR A 203 18.12 11.83 16.80
CA THR A 203 18.94 13.05 16.61
C THR A 203 20.23 12.82 15.81
N ASN A 204 20.78 11.61 15.90
CA ASN A 204 22.06 11.24 15.30
C ASN A 204 21.89 10.62 13.91
N VAL A 205 20.68 10.61 13.36
CA VAL A 205 20.38 10.10 12.02
C VAL A 205 20.09 11.30 11.11
N PRO A 206 20.84 11.52 10.02
CA PRO A 206 20.56 12.59 9.07
C PRO A 206 19.36 12.26 8.17
N GLU A 207 18.77 13.29 7.55
CA GLU A 207 17.73 13.13 6.53
C GLU A 207 18.28 12.43 5.28
N GLY A 208 17.49 11.52 4.69
CA GLY A 208 17.93 10.74 3.53
C GLY A 208 18.96 9.65 3.84
N ALA A 209 19.24 9.38 5.13
CA ALA A 209 20.22 8.38 5.53
C ALA A 209 19.73 6.95 5.26
N HIS A 210 20.57 6.16 4.60
CA HIS A 210 20.43 4.70 4.61
C HIS A 210 20.91 4.19 5.96
N VAL A 211 20.17 3.23 6.52
CA VAL A 211 20.46 2.67 7.84
C VAL A 211 20.59 1.16 7.76
N GLN A 212 21.27 0.61 8.76
CA GLN A 212 21.39 -0.80 8.97
C GLN A 212 20.89 -1.13 10.39
N TRP A 213 20.04 -2.14 10.51
CA TRP A 213 19.62 -2.67 11.81
C TRP A 213 20.08 -4.11 11.94
N GLU A 214 20.86 -4.41 12.97
CA GLU A 214 21.04 -5.78 13.45
C GLU A 214 19.93 -6.04 14.47
N ILE A 215 19.01 -6.94 14.16
CA ILE A 215 17.80 -7.20 14.94
C ILE A 215 17.84 -8.63 15.43
N GLU A 216 17.57 -8.82 16.72
CA GLU A 216 17.34 -10.12 17.34
C GLU A 216 15.87 -10.18 17.79
N LEU A 217 15.07 -11.04 17.18
CA LEU A 217 13.70 -11.29 17.62
C LEU A 217 13.75 -12.23 18.82
N LEU A 218 13.43 -11.76 20.02
CA LEU A 218 13.41 -12.62 21.21
C LEU A 218 12.21 -13.56 21.20
N GLY A 219 11.07 -13.07 20.72
CA GLY A 219 9.81 -13.79 20.66
C GLY A 219 8.64 -12.84 20.48
N PHE A 220 7.43 -13.41 20.48
CA PHE A 220 6.20 -12.63 20.35
C PHE A 220 5.02 -13.33 21.04
N GLU A 221 4.01 -12.55 21.38
CA GLU A 221 2.72 -13.03 21.87
C GLU A 221 1.68 -12.82 20.77
N MET A 222 0.93 -13.87 20.43
CA MET A 222 -0.13 -13.78 19.43
C MET A 222 -1.37 -13.07 20.01
N PRO A 223 -2.18 -12.42 19.16
CA PRO A 223 -3.49 -11.93 19.58
C PRO A 223 -4.30 -13.05 20.23
N LYS A 224 -4.98 -12.75 21.34
CA LYS A 224 -5.81 -13.74 22.01
C LYS A 224 -6.98 -14.15 21.12
N ASP A 225 -7.19 -15.45 20.98
CA ASP A 225 -8.44 -16.01 20.48
C ASP A 225 -9.54 -15.81 21.53
N TRP A 226 -10.69 -15.31 21.08
CA TRP A 226 -11.84 -15.07 21.96
C TRP A 226 -12.64 -16.34 22.24
N THR A 227 -12.35 -17.43 21.52
CA THR A 227 -12.99 -18.74 21.71
C THR A 227 -12.80 -19.22 23.15
N GLY A 228 -13.91 -19.48 23.83
CA GLY A 228 -13.90 -19.96 25.22
C GLY A 228 -13.69 -18.88 26.29
N MET A 229 -13.58 -17.60 25.93
CA MET A 229 -13.58 -16.50 26.89
C MET A 229 -14.97 -16.24 27.47
N THR A 230 -15.01 -15.70 28.69
CA THR A 230 -16.26 -15.17 29.27
C THR A 230 -16.68 -13.88 28.56
N PHE A 231 -17.96 -13.54 28.59
CA PHE A 231 -18.45 -12.27 28.02
C PHE A 231 -17.68 -11.07 28.56
N GLN A 232 -17.43 -11.01 29.88
CA GLN A 232 -16.60 -9.96 30.48
C GLN A 232 -15.19 -9.92 29.89
N GLY A 233 -14.52 -11.07 29.75
CA GLY A 233 -13.18 -11.14 29.17
C GLY A 233 -13.15 -10.67 27.71
N ILE A 234 -14.17 -11.01 26.93
CA ILE A 234 -14.35 -10.54 25.55
C ILE A 234 -14.49 -9.01 25.52
N MET A 235 -15.33 -8.45 26.38
CA MET A 235 -15.54 -7.00 26.45
C MET A 235 -14.28 -6.25 26.90
N ASP A 236 -13.50 -6.82 27.82
CA ASP A 236 -12.23 -6.25 28.27
C ASP A 236 -11.18 -6.22 27.14
N GLU A 237 -11.08 -7.28 26.34
CA GLU A 237 -10.18 -7.31 25.17
C GLU A 237 -10.67 -6.38 24.04
N ALA A 238 -11.98 -6.33 23.79
CA ALA A 238 -12.58 -5.38 22.85
C ALA A 238 -12.27 -3.93 23.24
N GLU A 239 -12.34 -3.60 24.54
CA GLU A 239 -12.00 -2.28 25.06
C GLU A 239 -10.53 -1.94 24.87
N LYS A 240 -9.61 -2.88 25.13
CA LYS A 240 -8.17 -2.67 24.87
C LYS A 240 -7.90 -2.32 23.40
N ILE A 241 -8.47 -3.10 22.48
CA ILE A 241 -8.32 -2.85 21.04
C ILE A 241 -8.94 -1.50 20.64
N ARG A 242 -10.09 -1.15 21.23
CA ARG A 242 -10.74 0.15 21.00
C ARG A 242 -9.89 1.31 21.52
N VAL A 243 -9.27 1.18 22.68
CA VAL A 243 -8.35 2.19 23.24
C VAL A 243 -7.15 2.40 22.32
N THR A 244 -6.56 1.32 21.80
CA THR A 244 -5.52 1.39 20.77
C THR A 244 -6.01 2.13 19.52
N GLY A 245 -7.21 1.80 19.02
CA GLY A 245 -7.83 2.54 17.91
C GLY A 245 -7.97 4.03 18.20
N ASN A 246 -8.39 4.40 19.42
CA ASN A 246 -8.51 5.81 19.82
C ASN A 246 -7.16 6.53 19.86
N ARG A 247 -6.10 5.84 20.29
CA ARG A 247 -4.72 6.37 20.26
C ARG A 247 -4.30 6.65 18.82
N LEU A 248 -4.45 5.66 17.93
CA LEU A 248 -4.12 5.79 16.51
C LEU A 248 -4.92 6.90 15.82
N PHE A 249 -6.20 7.05 16.18
CA PHE A 249 -7.05 8.14 15.67
C PHE A 249 -6.51 9.51 16.07
N LYS A 250 -6.06 9.67 17.33
CA LYS A 250 -5.45 10.93 17.82
C LYS A 250 -4.12 11.23 17.14
N GLU A 251 -3.35 10.19 16.79
CA GLU A 251 -2.11 10.30 16.02
C GLU A 251 -2.33 10.61 14.52
N GLY A 252 -3.59 10.65 14.06
CA GLY A 252 -3.92 10.88 12.64
C GLY A 252 -3.76 9.65 11.75
N LYS A 253 -3.45 8.48 12.31
CA LYS A 253 -3.32 7.19 11.61
C LYS A 253 -4.70 6.57 11.40
N PHE A 254 -5.55 7.23 10.62
CA PHE A 254 -6.98 6.88 10.51
C PHE A 254 -7.23 5.50 9.90
N GLU A 255 -6.40 5.02 8.97
CA GLU A 255 -6.53 3.67 8.41
C GLU A 255 -6.27 2.59 9.46
N LEU A 256 -5.18 2.73 10.23
CA LEU A 256 -4.86 1.78 11.30
C LEU A 256 -5.93 1.81 12.41
N ALA A 257 -6.41 3.00 12.77
CA ALA A 257 -7.51 3.14 13.72
C ALA A 257 -8.79 2.43 13.23
N LYS A 258 -9.16 2.61 11.96
CA LYS A 258 -10.29 1.94 11.31
C LYS A 258 -10.14 0.42 11.41
N ALA A 259 -8.97 -0.11 11.03
CA ALA A 259 -8.69 -1.54 11.05
C ALA A 259 -8.86 -2.15 12.45
N LYS A 260 -8.42 -1.45 13.52
CA LYS A 260 -8.62 -1.90 14.91
C LYS A 260 -10.10 -1.96 15.30
N TYR A 261 -10.89 -0.93 14.97
CA TYR A 261 -12.33 -0.96 15.28
C TYR A 261 -13.09 -2.03 14.48
N GLU A 262 -12.75 -2.19 13.19
CA GLU A 262 -13.35 -3.22 12.33
C GLU A 262 -12.97 -4.63 12.78
N LYS A 263 -11.75 -4.83 13.32
CA LYS A 263 -11.36 -6.10 13.93
C LYS A 263 -12.33 -6.50 15.03
N VAL A 264 -12.58 -5.61 16.00
CA VAL A 264 -13.53 -5.87 17.10
C VAL A 264 -14.94 -6.18 16.56
N LEU A 265 -15.40 -5.44 15.55
CA LEU A 265 -16.71 -5.67 14.92
C LEU A 265 -16.81 -7.04 14.23
N ARG A 266 -15.72 -7.55 13.64
CA ARG A 266 -15.69 -8.89 13.04
C ARG A 266 -15.79 -9.96 14.11
N GLU A 267 -14.99 -9.85 15.17
CA GLU A 267 -15.02 -10.82 16.27
C GLU A 267 -16.38 -10.85 16.97
N PHE A 268 -17.05 -9.68 17.12
CA PHE A 268 -18.42 -9.59 17.64
C PHE A 268 -19.46 -10.38 16.84
N ASN A 269 -19.21 -10.76 15.58
CA ASN A 269 -20.18 -11.60 14.85
C ASN A 269 -20.31 -13.01 15.43
N HIS A 270 -19.35 -13.44 16.24
CA HIS A 270 -19.34 -14.76 16.89
C HIS A 270 -19.68 -14.69 18.39
N VAL A 271 -19.96 -13.50 18.91
CA VAL A 271 -20.29 -13.29 20.33
C VAL A 271 -21.79 -13.29 20.50
N ASN A 272 -22.29 -14.12 21.41
CA ASN A 272 -23.70 -14.16 21.79
C ASN A 272 -23.85 -13.81 23.28
N PRO A 273 -24.34 -12.62 23.62
CA PRO A 273 -24.69 -12.25 25.00
C PRO A 273 -25.70 -13.24 25.60
N GLN A 274 -25.54 -13.60 26.88
CA GLN A 274 -26.40 -14.59 27.56
C GLN A 274 -27.50 -13.97 28.41
N THR A 275 -27.30 -12.72 28.83
CA THR A 275 -28.23 -11.95 29.66
C THR A 275 -28.69 -10.69 28.93
N ASP A 276 -29.82 -10.12 29.35
CA ASP A 276 -30.32 -8.86 28.77
C ASP A 276 -29.37 -7.69 29.05
N GLU A 277 -28.73 -7.69 30.22
CA GLU A 277 -27.71 -6.72 30.61
C GLU A 277 -26.48 -6.81 29.68
N ASP A 278 -25.97 -8.01 29.44
CA ASP A 278 -24.87 -8.24 28.49
C ASP A 278 -25.28 -7.82 27.08
N GLY A 279 -26.51 -8.13 26.67
CA GLY A 279 -27.07 -7.76 25.37
C GLY A 279 -27.06 -6.25 25.14
N LYS A 280 -27.42 -5.48 26.18
CA LYS A 280 -27.38 -4.02 26.13
C LYS A 280 -25.95 -3.50 26.04
N VAL A 281 -25.04 -3.98 26.89
CA VAL A 281 -23.62 -3.58 26.87
C VAL A 281 -23.00 -3.88 25.50
N PHE A 282 -23.25 -5.07 24.97
CA PHE A 282 -22.77 -5.50 23.66
C PHE A 282 -23.27 -4.59 22.54
N SER A 283 -24.57 -4.29 22.51
CA SER A 283 -25.18 -3.39 21.51
C SER A 283 -24.60 -1.97 21.61
N ASP A 284 -24.47 -1.43 22.81
CA ASP A 284 -23.93 -0.08 23.04
C ASP A 284 -22.46 0.01 22.59
N THR A 285 -21.64 -1.01 22.88
CA THR A 285 -20.24 -1.08 22.40
C THR A 285 -20.17 -1.23 20.88
N ARG A 286 -21.02 -2.07 20.27
CA ARG A 286 -21.08 -2.23 18.81
C ARG A 286 -21.45 -0.92 18.11
N ASN A 287 -22.43 -0.19 18.65
CA ASN A 287 -22.82 1.13 18.16
C ASN A 287 -21.66 2.13 18.26
N LEU A 288 -20.97 2.17 19.40
CA LEU A 288 -19.79 3.02 19.60
C LEU A 288 -18.69 2.73 18.57
N LEU A 289 -18.40 1.47 18.28
CA LEU A 289 -17.41 1.05 17.29
C LEU A 289 -17.80 1.49 15.88
N HIS A 290 -19.06 1.32 15.47
CA HIS A 290 -19.54 1.81 14.18
C HIS A 290 -19.40 3.33 14.05
N LEU A 291 -19.68 4.10 15.10
CA LEU A 291 -19.48 5.56 15.10
C LEU A 291 -18.00 5.94 15.00
N ASN A 292 -17.11 5.16 15.62
CA ASN A 292 -15.67 5.38 15.51
C ASN A 292 -15.14 5.04 14.11
N VAL A 293 -15.61 3.95 13.49
CA VAL A 293 -15.34 3.63 12.08
C VAL A 293 -15.82 4.76 11.16
N ALA A 294 -17.05 5.24 11.36
CA ALA A 294 -17.59 6.38 10.61
C ALA A 294 -16.70 7.64 10.77
N ALA A 295 -16.15 7.87 11.97
CA ALA A 295 -15.18 8.94 12.22
C ALA A 295 -13.93 8.82 11.35
N CYS A 296 -13.33 7.64 11.31
CA CYS A 296 -12.14 7.37 10.52
C CYS A 296 -12.43 7.59 9.03
N LEU A 297 -13.53 7.04 8.53
CA LEU A 297 -13.93 7.16 7.12
C LEU A 297 -14.15 8.62 6.71
N LEU A 298 -14.71 9.47 7.58
CA LEU A 298 -14.82 10.90 7.32
C LEU A 298 -13.46 11.57 7.17
N LYS A 299 -12.50 11.21 8.03
CA LYS A 299 -11.14 11.77 7.98
C LYS A 299 -10.37 11.32 6.75
N LEU A 300 -10.69 10.13 6.23
CA LEU A 300 -10.14 9.59 4.98
C LEU A 300 -10.86 10.11 3.72
N GLY A 301 -11.94 10.89 3.87
CA GLY A 301 -12.73 11.39 2.74
C GLY A 301 -13.71 10.37 2.15
N GLU A 302 -13.80 9.17 2.72
CA GLU A 302 -14.71 8.09 2.29
C GLU A 302 -16.15 8.34 2.78
N CYS A 303 -16.76 9.44 2.33
CA CYS A 303 -18.03 9.95 2.85
C CYS A 303 -19.18 8.94 2.75
N ARG A 304 -19.32 8.23 1.62
CA ARG A 304 -20.38 7.23 1.40
C ARG A 304 -20.29 6.06 2.39
N LYS A 305 -19.11 5.49 2.59
CA LYS A 305 -18.91 4.42 3.57
C LYS A 305 -19.16 4.90 5.01
N SER A 306 -18.83 6.16 5.31
CA SER A 306 -19.14 6.75 6.61
C SER A 306 -20.65 6.81 6.86
N ILE A 307 -21.44 7.22 5.86
CA ILE A 307 -22.90 7.22 5.92
C ILE A 307 -23.44 5.82 6.21
N GLU A 308 -22.94 4.79 5.51
CA GLU A 308 -23.33 3.39 5.74
C GLU A 308 -23.02 2.93 7.16
N ALA A 309 -21.85 3.29 7.70
CA ALA A 309 -21.48 2.97 9.07
C ALA A 309 -22.38 3.67 10.10
N CYS A 310 -22.79 4.92 9.85
CA CYS A 310 -23.76 5.62 10.67
C CYS A 310 -25.18 5.02 10.58
N ASN A 311 -25.60 4.58 9.39
CA ASN A 311 -26.91 3.94 9.20
C ASN A 311 -27.04 2.69 10.06
N LYS A 312 -26.00 1.86 10.18
CA LYS A 312 -26.01 0.68 11.08
C LYS A 312 -26.37 1.02 12.54
N VAL A 313 -26.05 2.23 13.00
CA VAL A 313 -26.39 2.72 14.35
C VAL A 313 -27.79 3.32 14.38
N LEU A 314 -28.15 4.09 13.36
CA LEU A 314 -29.43 4.79 13.26
C LEU A 314 -30.60 3.86 12.91
N ASP A 315 -30.36 2.74 12.25
CA ASP A 315 -31.35 1.70 11.98
C ASP A 315 -31.85 1.06 13.30
N ALA A 316 -30.94 0.94 14.29
CA ALA A 316 -31.28 0.45 15.62
C ALA A 316 -31.83 1.56 16.53
N ASN A 317 -31.26 2.75 16.47
CA ASN A 317 -31.73 3.92 17.21
C ASN A 317 -31.75 5.17 16.33
N PRO A 318 -32.89 5.48 15.69
CA PRO A 318 -33.03 6.64 14.81
C PRO A 318 -32.77 8.00 15.48
N ALA A 319 -32.89 8.05 16.81
CA ALA A 319 -32.68 9.23 17.63
C ALA A 319 -31.25 9.30 18.21
N HIS A 320 -30.30 8.49 17.72
CA HIS A 320 -28.94 8.50 18.26
C HIS A 320 -28.18 9.78 17.84
N VAL A 321 -28.10 10.76 18.74
CA VAL A 321 -27.55 12.12 18.52
C VAL A 321 -26.16 12.11 17.84
N LYS A 322 -25.20 11.33 18.35
CA LYS A 322 -23.85 11.25 17.74
C LYS A 322 -23.86 10.57 16.36
N GLY A 323 -24.84 9.72 16.11
CA GLY A 323 -25.03 9.05 14.82
C GLY A 323 -25.52 10.03 13.77
N LEU A 324 -26.58 10.78 14.11
CA LEU A 324 -27.12 11.87 13.30
C LEU A 324 -26.03 12.92 13.00
N TYR A 325 -25.29 13.35 14.01
CA TYR A 325 -24.20 14.33 13.82
C TYR A 325 -23.14 13.84 12.84
N ARG A 326 -22.65 12.60 13.00
CA ARG A 326 -21.61 12.06 12.12
C ARG A 326 -22.13 11.85 10.70
N ARG A 327 -23.36 11.38 10.53
CA ARG A 327 -23.98 11.19 9.21
C ARG A 327 -24.24 12.53 8.51
N GLY A 328 -24.76 13.53 9.23
CA GLY A 328 -24.93 14.88 8.71
C GLY A 328 -23.61 15.52 8.29
N MET A 329 -22.53 15.30 9.05
CA MET A 329 -21.18 15.72 8.67
C MET A 329 -20.66 14.98 7.43
N ALA A 330 -21.04 13.71 7.24
CA ALA A 330 -20.72 12.92 6.06
C ALA A 330 -21.44 13.43 4.81
N TYR A 331 -22.74 13.69 4.91
CA TYR A 331 -23.54 14.28 3.84
C TYR A 331 -23.02 15.68 3.47
N LEU A 332 -22.68 16.50 4.47
CA LEU A 332 -22.08 17.81 4.24
C LEU A 332 -20.75 17.72 3.47
N ALA A 333 -19.90 16.74 3.80
CA ALA A 333 -18.65 16.51 3.08
C ALA A 333 -18.87 15.94 1.66
N ALA A 334 -19.94 15.18 1.45
CA ALA A 334 -20.35 14.67 0.14
C ALA A 334 -21.03 15.72 -0.76
N GLY A 335 -21.46 16.86 -0.19
CA GLY A 335 -22.23 17.89 -0.89
C GLY A 335 -23.75 17.66 -0.89
N ASP A 336 -24.22 16.66 -0.15
CA ASP A 336 -25.64 16.34 0.02
C ASP A 336 -26.25 17.26 1.11
N PHE A 337 -26.37 18.57 0.82
CA PHE A 337 -26.70 19.59 1.83
C PHE A 337 -28.07 19.39 2.48
N GLU A 338 -29.07 18.91 1.75
CA GLU A 338 -30.43 18.75 2.30
C GLU A 338 -30.50 17.61 3.31
N GLU A 339 -29.86 16.47 3.02
CA GLU A 339 -29.77 15.34 3.95
C GLU A 339 -28.97 15.72 5.20
N ALA A 340 -27.90 16.51 5.04
CA ALA A 340 -27.15 17.04 6.18
C ALA A 340 -28.01 17.95 7.06
N ARG A 341 -28.85 18.81 6.46
CA ARG A 341 -29.77 19.70 7.18
C ARG A 341 -30.79 18.88 7.98
N ASN A 342 -31.39 17.86 7.35
CA ASN A 342 -32.35 16.97 7.99
C ASN A 342 -31.76 16.30 9.25
N ASP A 343 -30.53 15.79 9.16
CA ASP A 343 -29.85 15.16 10.29
C ASP A 343 -29.59 16.14 11.45
N PHE A 344 -29.11 17.36 11.16
CA PHE A 344 -28.87 18.36 12.20
C PHE A 344 -30.17 18.90 12.83
N GLU A 345 -31.24 19.06 12.06
CA GLU A 345 -32.55 19.43 12.61
C GLU A 345 -33.14 18.32 13.48
N MET A 346 -32.93 17.05 13.10
CA MET A 346 -33.35 15.91 13.92
C MET A 346 -32.60 15.85 15.25
N MET A 347 -31.31 16.24 15.29
CA MET A 347 -30.56 16.36 16.54
C MET A 347 -31.21 17.36 17.51
N ILE A 348 -31.54 18.56 17.02
CA ILE A 348 -32.18 19.62 17.82
C ILE A 348 -33.53 19.14 18.38
N LYS A 349 -34.31 18.41 17.57
CA LYS A 349 -35.60 17.84 18.00
C LYS A 349 -35.44 16.77 19.07
N THR A 350 -34.35 16.00 19.03
CA THR A 350 -34.12 14.85 19.90
C THR A 350 -33.56 15.25 21.25
N ASP A 351 -32.51 16.07 21.26
CA ASP A 351 -31.82 16.46 22.48
C ASP A 351 -31.46 17.95 22.44
N LYS A 352 -32.09 18.73 23.32
CA LYS A 352 -31.83 20.16 23.46
C LYS A 352 -30.38 20.46 23.86
N LEU A 353 -29.70 19.54 24.54
CA LEU A 353 -28.28 19.72 24.88
C LEU A 353 -27.37 19.66 23.65
N SER A 354 -27.84 19.04 22.56
CA SER A 354 -27.11 18.95 21.29
C SER A 354 -27.33 20.15 20.36
N GLU A 355 -28.22 21.08 20.74
CA GLU A 355 -28.57 22.26 19.95
C GLU A 355 -27.34 23.14 19.60
N PRO A 356 -26.38 23.43 20.51
CA PRO A 356 -25.21 24.23 20.16
C PRO A 356 -24.35 23.59 19.05
N ASP A 357 -24.13 22.27 19.13
CA ASP A 357 -23.34 21.53 18.15
C ASP A 357 -24.05 21.46 16.79
N ALA A 358 -25.36 21.20 16.80
CA ALA A 358 -26.19 21.19 15.59
C ALA A 358 -26.25 22.57 14.92
N MET A 359 -26.39 23.65 15.71
CA MET A 359 -26.41 25.02 15.19
C MET A 359 -25.07 25.45 14.60
N ALA A 360 -23.96 25.04 15.22
CA ALA A 360 -22.63 25.24 14.65
C ALA A 360 -22.47 24.51 13.30
N ALA A 361 -22.96 23.26 13.23
CA ALA A 361 -22.94 22.48 11.99
C ALA A 361 -23.84 23.06 10.89
N LEU A 362 -25.04 23.53 11.22
CA LEU A 362 -25.96 24.22 10.30
C LEU A 362 -25.37 25.54 9.78
N THR A 363 -24.64 26.27 10.63
CA THR A 363 -23.94 27.49 10.20
C THR A 363 -22.83 27.16 9.21
N LYS A 364 -22.08 26.08 9.46
CA LYS A 364 -21.07 25.56 8.52
C LYS A 364 -21.71 25.11 7.20
N LEU A 365 -22.85 24.42 7.26
CA LEU A 365 -23.62 23.99 6.10
C LEU A 365 -24.00 25.17 5.21
N LYS A 366 -24.65 26.21 5.78
CA LYS A 366 -25.04 27.42 5.04
C LYS A 366 -23.85 28.08 4.34
N ARG A 367 -22.68 28.11 5.01
CA ARG A 367 -21.46 28.66 4.42
C ARG A 367 -20.98 27.82 3.22
N MET A 368 -20.93 26.50 3.36
CA MET A 368 -20.50 25.60 2.29
C MET A 368 -21.47 25.61 1.10
N GLU A 369 -22.77 25.67 1.37
CA GLU A 369 -23.85 25.80 0.38
C GLU A 369 -23.68 27.09 -0.45
N GLN A 370 -23.52 28.25 0.21
CA GLN A 370 -23.25 29.53 -0.49
C GLN A 370 -21.95 29.53 -1.27
N GLU A 371 -20.89 28.88 -0.76
CA GLU A 371 -19.62 28.75 -1.48
C GLU A 371 -19.77 27.86 -2.73
N ALA A 372 -20.54 26.78 -2.64
CA ALA A 372 -20.88 25.93 -3.78
C ALA A 372 -21.71 26.69 -4.81
N GLU A 373 -22.76 27.41 -4.39
CA GLU A 373 -23.58 28.26 -5.27
C GLU A 373 -22.74 29.33 -5.97
N LYS A 374 -21.82 29.99 -5.26
CA LYS A 374 -20.91 30.98 -5.86
C LYS A 374 -19.98 30.35 -6.90
N LYS A 375 -19.50 29.13 -6.67
CA LYS A 375 -18.68 28.38 -7.65
C LYS A 375 -19.50 28.02 -8.88
N VAL A 376 -20.69 27.46 -8.69
CA VAL A 376 -21.64 27.16 -9.78
C VAL A 376 -21.95 28.44 -10.56
N ARG A 377 -22.33 29.53 -9.89
CA ARG A 377 -22.63 30.82 -10.54
C ARG A 377 -21.44 31.38 -11.32
N LYS A 378 -20.20 31.23 -10.83
CA LYS A 378 -19.00 31.63 -11.57
C LYS A 378 -18.78 30.74 -12.80
N GLN A 379 -18.91 29.43 -12.64
CA GLN A 379 -18.74 28.45 -13.71
C GLN A 379 -19.76 28.64 -14.84
N PHE A 380 -20.98 29.04 -14.50
CA PHE A 380 -22.07 29.26 -15.44
C PHE A 380 -22.35 30.73 -15.76
N LYS A 381 -21.46 31.66 -15.38
CA LYS A 381 -21.67 33.10 -15.57
C LYS A 381 -21.96 33.46 -17.03
N GLY A 382 -21.25 32.84 -17.98
CA GLY A 382 -21.47 33.03 -19.41
C GLY A 382 -22.77 32.42 -19.97
N LEU A 383 -23.42 31.52 -19.22
CA LEU A 383 -24.67 30.86 -19.62
C LEU A 383 -25.92 31.61 -19.13
N PHE A 384 -25.79 32.37 -18.03
CA PHE A 384 -26.90 33.13 -17.42
C PHE A 384 -27.01 34.60 -17.88
N ASP A 385 -25.94 35.16 -18.47
CA ASP A 385 -25.90 36.56 -18.90
C ASP A 385 -26.43 36.79 -20.34
N LYS A 386 -26.89 35.74 -21.05
CA LYS A 386 -27.42 35.83 -22.42
C LYS A 386 -28.93 35.58 -22.48
N LYS A 387 -29.63 36.28 -23.39
CA LYS A 387 -31.08 36.16 -23.59
C LYS A 387 -31.47 34.71 -23.97
N PRO A 388 -32.67 34.22 -23.59
CA PRO A 388 -33.12 32.89 -23.98
C PRO A 388 -33.15 32.78 -25.52
N GLY A 389 -32.29 31.94 -26.10
CA GLY A 389 -32.27 31.67 -27.55
C GLY A 389 -30.90 31.69 -28.24
N GLU A 390 -29.83 32.16 -27.60
CA GLU A 390 -28.48 32.11 -28.20
C GLU A 390 -27.64 30.98 -27.59
N ILE A 391 -27.60 29.83 -28.27
CA ILE A 391 -26.63 28.77 -27.98
C ILE A 391 -25.38 29.08 -28.79
N ALA A 392 -24.26 29.34 -28.13
CA ALA A 392 -22.94 29.34 -28.76
C ALA A 392 -22.01 28.39 -27.99
N GLU A 393 -21.25 27.62 -28.77
CA GLU A 393 -20.36 26.55 -28.33
C GLU A 393 -19.41 26.99 -27.20
N VAL A 394 -19.29 26.13 -26.20
CA VAL A 394 -18.39 26.31 -25.05
C VAL A 394 -16.95 26.35 -25.54
N LYS A 395 -16.33 27.54 -25.55
CA LYS A 395 -14.87 27.67 -25.64
C LYS A 395 -14.29 27.42 -24.25
N THR A 396 -13.58 26.31 -24.10
CA THR A 396 -12.65 26.08 -23.01
C THR A 396 -11.42 26.95 -23.26
N GLU A 397 -11.23 28.00 -22.45
CA GLU A 397 -9.98 28.76 -22.44
C GLU A 397 -8.91 27.92 -21.72
N ASP A 398 -8.08 27.23 -22.50
CA ASP A 398 -6.79 26.74 -22.05
C ASP A 398 -5.83 27.92 -21.99
N ASN A 399 -5.29 28.16 -20.79
CA ASN A 399 -4.37 29.23 -20.52
C ASN A 399 -2.94 28.79 -20.91
N SER A 400 -2.55 29.02 -22.16
CA SER A 400 -1.15 29.03 -22.58
C SER A 400 -0.89 30.22 -23.50
N GLY A 401 -0.29 31.27 -22.94
CA GLY A 401 0.23 32.38 -23.72
C GLY A 401 1.67 32.12 -24.10
N ASP A 402 1.92 31.95 -25.40
CA ASP A 402 3.05 32.63 -26.05
C ASP A 402 2.74 32.88 -27.53
N GLN A 403 2.99 34.10 -27.99
CA GLN A 403 2.80 34.55 -29.37
C GLN A 403 4.17 34.76 -30.01
N THR A 404 4.42 34.14 -31.16
CA THR A 404 5.01 34.89 -32.28
C THR A 404 4.68 34.27 -33.64
N GLN A 405 4.31 35.13 -34.58
CA GLN A 405 3.85 34.88 -35.95
C GLN A 405 4.99 34.47 -36.91
N GLY A 406 4.64 33.76 -37.99
CA GLY A 406 5.46 33.78 -39.21
C GLY A 406 5.07 32.81 -40.34
N GLN A 407 4.13 33.27 -41.17
CA GLN A 407 4.14 33.18 -42.65
C GLN A 407 3.84 31.88 -43.45
N ILE A 408 2.67 31.94 -44.12
CA ILE A 408 2.39 31.78 -45.58
C ILE A 408 3.12 30.67 -46.36
N THR A 409 2.38 29.68 -46.86
CA THR A 409 2.08 29.53 -48.31
C THR A 409 1.12 28.37 -48.60
N GLU A 410 0.10 28.67 -49.40
CA GLU A 410 -0.77 27.72 -50.08
C GLU A 410 -0.01 26.96 -51.18
N LYS A 411 -0.32 25.67 -51.38
CA LYS A 411 -0.62 25.13 -52.72
C LYS A 411 -1.29 23.75 -52.70
N GLN A 412 -2.56 23.78 -53.14
CA GLN A 412 -3.27 22.88 -54.06
C GLN A 412 -2.87 21.39 -54.16
N MET A 413 -3.80 20.54 -53.67
CA MET A 413 -4.75 19.74 -54.45
C MET A 413 -4.23 18.82 -55.57
N SER A 414 -4.38 17.50 -55.37
CA SER A 414 -4.97 16.57 -56.35
C SER A 414 -5.18 15.15 -55.77
N ASP A 415 -6.42 14.67 -55.91
CA ASP A 415 -6.88 13.30 -56.25
C ASP A 415 -6.42 12.09 -55.41
N VAL A 416 -7.28 11.41 -54.63
CA VAL A 416 -8.46 10.56 -54.94
C VAL A 416 -8.09 9.08 -55.15
N GLN A 417 -8.64 8.23 -54.25
CA GLN A 417 -8.95 6.79 -54.35
C GLN A 417 -7.76 5.82 -54.53
N GLU A 418 -7.72 4.58 -54.01
CA GLU A 418 -8.67 3.72 -53.31
C GLU A 418 -7.90 2.52 -52.71
N SER A 419 -8.46 1.97 -51.63
CA SER A 419 -8.54 0.53 -51.33
C SER A 419 -7.37 -0.31 -50.76
N SER A 420 -7.80 -1.10 -49.77
CA SER A 420 -7.49 -2.49 -49.41
C SER A 420 -6.28 -2.86 -48.54
N ASP A 421 -6.65 -3.26 -47.31
CA ASP A 421 -6.30 -4.48 -46.59
C ASP A 421 -4.86 -4.79 -46.15
N CYS A 422 -4.72 -4.74 -44.81
CA CYS A 422 -4.28 -5.82 -43.92
C CYS A 422 -3.08 -6.70 -44.33
N ASN A 423 -1.95 -6.57 -43.63
CA ASN A 423 -1.51 -7.63 -42.70
C ASN A 423 -0.29 -7.24 -41.84
N GLU A 424 -0.22 -7.96 -40.73
CA GLU A 424 0.75 -7.99 -39.63
C GLU A 424 2.22 -8.17 -40.09
N SER A 425 3.18 -7.54 -39.38
CA SER A 425 4.22 -8.24 -38.58
C SER A 425 5.33 -7.28 -38.08
N GLU A 426 5.93 -7.71 -36.99
CA GLU A 426 6.84 -7.07 -36.03
C GLU A 426 8.15 -6.45 -36.59
N GLY A 427 8.71 -5.49 -35.83
CA GLY A 427 10.08 -5.00 -36.02
C GLY A 427 10.46 -3.85 -35.07
N SER A 428 11.29 -4.16 -34.08
CA SER A 428 11.90 -3.30 -33.05
C SER A 428 12.84 -2.21 -33.58
N LEU A 429 12.88 -1.03 -32.92
CA LEU A 429 14.06 -0.44 -32.21
C LEU A 429 13.89 1.06 -31.91
N ASP A 430 14.16 1.40 -30.65
CA ASP A 430 14.69 2.63 -30.03
C ASP A 430 14.24 4.04 -30.44
N GLY A 431 13.84 4.80 -29.41
CA GLY A 431 13.75 6.26 -29.46
C GLY A 431 13.08 6.85 -28.22
N ALA A 432 13.87 7.20 -27.20
CA ALA A 432 13.42 7.91 -26.02
C ALA A 432 12.89 9.32 -26.35
N ALA A 433 11.65 9.65 -25.93
CA ALA A 433 11.21 11.03 -25.67
C ALA A 433 9.87 11.09 -24.91
N HIS A 434 9.91 11.70 -23.71
CA HIS A 434 8.86 12.41 -22.97
C HIS A 434 7.37 12.04 -23.13
N ALA A 435 6.80 11.47 -22.05
CA ALA A 435 5.36 11.33 -21.85
C ALA A 435 4.69 12.68 -21.50
N PRO A 436 3.57 13.07 -22.15
CA PRO A 436 2.71 14.14 -21.65
C PRO A 436 1.71 13.57 -20.63
N GLN A 437 1.51 14.31 -19.54
CA GLN A 437 0.56 13.99 -18.47
C GLN A 437 -0.88 13.92 -19.03
N MET A 438 -1.52 12.75 -18.89
CA MET A 438 -2.95 12.57 -19.20
C MET A 438 -3.82 13.09 -18.05
N GLY A 439 -4.76 13.97 -18.40
CA GLY A 439 -5.72 14.58 -17.49
C GLY A 439 -6.86 13.64 -17.03
N TRP A 440 -7.38 13.99 -15.86
CA TRP A 440 -8.38 13.37 -14.99
C TRP A 440 -9.70 12.83 -15.63
N PHE A 441 -10.00 13.06 -16.91
CA PHE A 441 -11.31 12.76 -17.49
C PHE A 441 -11.52 11.32 -18.02
N TYR A 442 -10.49 10.46 -18.03
CA TYR A 442 -10.63 9.10 -18.59
C TYR A 442 -11.18 8.02 -17.64
N HIS A 443 -11.35 8.33 -16.34
CA HIS A 443 -11.82 7.33 -15.36
C HIS A 443 -13.34 7.28 -15.15
N PHE A 444 -14.13 8.15 -15.79
CA PHE A 444 -15.58 8.19 -15.54
C PHE A 444 -16.45 7.38 -16.51
N TRP A 445 -15.86 6.60 -17.43
CA TRP A 445 -16.67 5.86 -18.41
C TRP A 445 -16.10 4.51 -18.86
N SER A 446 -16.14 3.52 -17.96
CA SER A 446 -15.84 2.11 -18.27
C SER A 446 -17.07 1.20 -18.27
N SER A 447 -18.18 1.58 -17.62
CA SER A 447 -19.34 0.68 -17.44
C SER A 447 -20.49 0.85 -18.45
N GLY A 448 -20.50 1.92 -19.25
CA GLY A 448 -21.55 2.17 -20.25
C GLY A 448 -21.25 1.68 -21.68
N ARG A 449 -20.00 1.31 -21.98
CA ARG A 449 -19.56 0.97 -23.36
C ARG A 449 -20.09 -0.37 -23.89
N ARG A 450 -20.51 -1.29 -23.02
CA ARG A 450 -20.95 -2.64 -23.42
C ARG A 450 -22.44 -2.75 -23.76
N LEU A 451 -23.28 -1.79 -23.34
CA LEU A 451 -24.72 -1.81 -23.65
C LEU A 451 -25.09 -1.10 -24.95
N PHE A 452 -24.30 -0.11 -25.38
CA PHE A 452 -24.64 0.73 -26.55
C PHE A 452 -23.83 0.43 -27.82
N SER A 453 -22.90 -0.51 -27.77
CA SER A 453 -22.20 -1.03 -28.97
C SER A 453 -22.99 -2.13 -29.69
N ALA A 454 -24.06 -2.66 -29.10
CA ALA A 454 -24.88 -3.72 -29.70
C ALA A 454 -25.99 -3.24 -30.66
N GLN A 455 -26.23 -1.92 -30.78
CA GLN A 455 -27.30 -1.37 -31.63
C GLN A 455 -26.85 -0.29 -32.63
N GLY A 456 -25.54 -0.11 -32.85
CA GLY A 456 -25.04 0.71 -33.96
C GLY A 456 -25.39 2.20 -33.92
N LEU A 457 -25.74 2.77 -32.76
CA LEU A 457 -26.00 4.21 -32.65
C LEU A 457 -24.69 5.01 -32.51
N GLN A 458 -24.51 6.00 -33.39
CA GLN A 458 -23.42 6.97 -33.36
C GLN A 458 -23.48 7.86 -32.11
N LYS A 459 -22.31 8.25 -31.57
CA LYS A 459 -22.18 9.05 -30.34
C LYS A 459 -22.94 10.38 -30.37
N SER A 460 -23.10 10.98 -31.55
CA SER A 460 -23.85 12.21 -31.76
C SER A 460 -25.35 12.04 -31.48
N THR A 461 -25.92 10.87 -31.82
CA THR A 461 -27.35 10.57 -31.61
C THR A 461 -27.68 10.33 -30.15
N ILE A 462 -26.76 9.72 -29.39
CA ILE A 462 -26.93 9.50 -27.94
C ILE A 462 -26.91 10.82 -27.18
N LEU A 463 -26.01 11.74 -27.56
CA LEU A 463 -25.95 13.07 -26.99
C LEU A 463 -27.23 13.87 -27.29
N PHE A 464 -27.75 13.74 -28.52
CA PHE A 464 -29.01 14.38 -28.92
C PHE A 464 -30.22 13.85 -28.14
N LEU A 465 -30.29 12.54 -27.90
CA LEU A 465 -31.36 11.92 -27.11
C LEU A 465 -31.29 12.28 -25.62
N LEU A 466 -30.09 12.42 -25.06
CA LEU A 466 -29.90 12.88 -23.68
C LEU A 466 -30.31 14.34 -23.50
N VAL A 467 -29.94 15.21 -24.45
CA VAL A 467 -30.36 16.62 -24.44
C VAL A 467 -31.88 16.75 -24.63
N ALA A 468 -32.48 15.93 -25.49
CA ALA A 468 -33.94 15.88 -25.66
C ALA A 468 -34.66 15.38 -24.39
N ALA A 469 -34.14 14.35 -23.72
CA ALA A 469 -34.71 13.82 -22.48
C ALA A 469 -34.64 14.85 -21.33
N ILE A 470 -33.51 15.55 -21.19
CA ILE A 470 -33.35 16.63 -20.20
C ILE A 470 -34.30 17.79 -20.51
N SER A 471 -34.48 18.14 -21.79
CA SER A 471 -35.41 19.19 -22.21
C SER A 471 -36.87 18.83 -21.92
N ILE A 472 -37.27 17.56 -22.09
CA ILE A 472 -38.62 17.08 -21.77
C ILE A 472 -38.87 17.08 -20.25
N VAL A 473 -37.88 16.70 -19.43
CA VAL A 473 -37.98 16.75 -17.97
C VAL A 473 -38.11 18.20 -17.48
N ILE A 474 -37.39 19.15 -18.08
CA ILE A 474 -37.51 20.58 -17.78
C ILE A 474 -38.90 21.12 -18.20
N LEU A 475 -39.44 20.66 -19.34
CA LEU A 475 -40.79 21.02 -19.80
C LEU A 475 -41.91 20.43 -18.92
N GLN A 476 -41.70 19.24 -18.35
CA GLN A 476 -42.66 18.65 -17.40
C GLN A 476 -42.62 19.31 -16.03
N LEU A 477 -41.45 19.77 -15.57
CA LEU A 477 -41.30 20.50 -14.30
C LEU A 477 -41.84 21.94 -14.37
N THR A 478 -41.88 22.55 -15.55
CA THR A 478 -42.42 23.91 -15.74
C THR A 478 -43.95 23.94 -15.93
N ASN A 479 -44.58 22.82 -16.28
CA ASN A 479 -46.03 22.71 -16.46
C ASN A 479 -46.82 22.28 -15.20
N THR A 480 -46.16 22.12 -14.04
CA THR A 480 -46.82 21.74 -12.78
C THR A 480 -46.85 22.87 -11.75
N MET A 481 -47.15 24.11 -12.17
CA MET A 481 -47.57 25.19 -11.26
C MET A 481 -48.98 25.65 -11.63
N PRO A 482 -49.98 25.62 -10.71
CA PRO A 482 -51.29 26.16 -10.98
C PRO A 482 -51.21 27.70 -11.02
N ALA A 483 -51.77 28.29 -12.06
CA ALA A 483 -51.97 29.73 -12.15
C ALA A 483 -52.91 30.21 -11.04
N VAL A 484 -52.38 31.03 -10.13
CA VAL A 484 -53.19 31.90 -9.26
C VAL A 484 -53.11 33.31 -9.83
N ALA A 485 -54.20 33.78 -10.42
CA ALA A 485 -54.40 35.19 -10.74
C ALA A 485 -55.88 35.55 -10.53
N ALA A 486 -56.09 36.55 -9.66
CA ALA A 486 -57.31 37.30 -9.36
C ALA A 486 -58.49 36.55 -8.72
#